data_AF-A0A832F5X5-F1
#
_entry.id   AF-A0A832F5X5-F1
#
_cell.length_a   1.000
_cell.length_b   1.000
_cell.length_c   1.000
_cell.angle_alpha   90.00
_cell.angle_beta   90.00
_cell.angle_gamma   90.00
#
_symmetry.space_group_name_H-M   'P 1'
#
loop_
_entity.id
_entity.type
_entity.pdbx_description
1 polymer ?
#
loop_
_entity_poly.entity_id
_entity_poly.type
_entity_poly.pdbx_seq_one_letter_code
_entity_poly.pdbx_strand_id
1 'polypeptide(L)'
;MKYLVGIFAVATAIVAAAPSASAALPTSPFPGTVAYYLTGPHAIVGETPIHYGKDVVVQKGQEDTFIQWFCGTAEGQALHCTHSFWQVARTPGQCPNGWVLVPQANPAWGDYLKPNSDYCVFSDNLASAEVSVIRLRR
;
A
#
# COMPACT_ATOMS: atom_id res chain seq x y z
N MET A 1 25.78 -32.67 -52.05
CA MET A 1 25.50 -32.25 -50.66
C MET A 1 25.32 -30.74 -50.65
N LYS A 2 24.09 -30.25 -50.38
CA LYS A 2 23.77 -28.81 -50.27
C LYS A 2 23.09 -28.63 -48.92
N TYR A 3 23.75 -27.96 -47.98
CA TYR A 3 23.17 -27.61 -46.68
C TYR A 3 22.57 -26.21 -46.79
N LEU A 4 21.24 -26.12 -46.69
CA LEU A 4 20.52 -24.86 -46.51
C LEU A 4 20.47 -24.58 -45.00
N VAL A 5 21.25 -23.59 -44.55
CA VAL A 5 21.21 -23.08 -43.18
C VAL A 5 20.08 -22.03 -43.12
N GLY A 6 18.96 -22.40 -42.51
CA GLY A 6 17.87 -21.48 -42.19
C GLY A 6 18.19 -20.72 -40.91
N ILE A 7 18.36 -19.40 -41.01
CA ILE A 7 18.56 -18.52 -39.86
C ILE A 7 17.17 -18.22 -39.25
N PHE A 8 16.90 -18.77 -38.06
CA PHE A 8 15.76 -18.36 -37.24
C PHE A 8 16.11 -17.02 -36.56
N ALA A 9 15.51 -15.93 -37.02
CA ALA A 9 15.58 -14.64 -36.34
C ALA A 9 14.67 -14.68 -35.10
N VAL A 10 15.27 -14.71 -33.92
CA VAL A 10 14.54 -14.58 -32.65
C VAL A 10 14.28 -13.09 -32.41
N ALA A 11 13.05 -12.65 -32.64
CA ALA A 11 12.62 -11.31 -32.29
C ALA A 11 12.47 -11.21 -30.76
N THR A 12 13.44 -10.60 -30.08
CA THR A 12 13.31 -10.24 -28.66
C THR A 12 12.36 -9.06 -28.53
N ALA A 13 11.11 -9.34 -28.14
CA ALA A 13 10.17 -8.31 -27.71
C ALA A 13 10.66 -7.74 -26.37
N ILE A 14 11.16 -6.50 -26.39
CA ILE A 14 11.43 -5.73 -25.18
C ILE A 14 10.06 -5.34 -24.60
N VAL A 15 9.60 -6.07 -23.59
CA VAL A 15 8.44 -5.65 -22.78
C VAL A 15 8.93 -4.48 -21.93
N ALA A 16 8.70 -3.26 -22.41
CA ALA A 16 8.86 -2.07 -21.59
C ALA A 16 7.81 -2.14 -20.47
N ALA A 17 8.27 -2.45 -19.25
CA ALA A 17 7.43 -2.34 -18.06
C ALA A 17 6.94 -0.90 -17.97
N ALA A 18 5.63 -0.69 -18.10
CA ALA A 18 5.03 0.62 -17.86
C ALA A 18 5.32 1.00 -16.41
N PRO A 19 5.79 2.23 -16.13
CA PRO A 19 6.02 2.65 -14.75
C PRO A 19 4.70 2.56 -13.99
N SER A 20 4.70 1.81 -12.88
CA SER A 20 3.60 1.78 -11.93
C SER A 20 3.31 3.23 -11.53
N ALA A 21 2.17 3.76 -11.96
CA ALA A 21 1.76 5.11 -11.63
C ALA A 21 1.44 5.14 -10.14
N SER A 22 2.43 5.46 -9.29
CA SER A 22 2.11 5.81 -7.91
C SER A 22 1.27 7.09 -7.96
N ALA A 23 -0.02 6.99 -7.63
CA ALA A 23 -0.90 8.15 -7.58
C ALA A 23 -0.25 9.28 -6.75
N ALA A 24 -0.34 10.51 -7.28
CA ALA A 24 0.23 11.67 -6.62
C ALA A 24 -0.49 11.93 -5.29
N LEU A 25 0.27 12.28 -4.25
CA LEU A 25 -0.32 12.72 -2.98
C LEU A 25 -1.18 13.97 -3.19
N PRO A 26 -2.38 14.03 -2.57
CA PRO A 26 -3.17 15.25 -2.52
C PRO A 26 -2.36 16.39 -1.88
N THR A 27 -2.23 17.54 -2.54
CA THR A 27 -1.45 18.69 -2.03
C THR A 27 -2.18 19.50 -0.96
N SER A 28 -3.49 19.30 -0.82
CA SER A 28 -4.37 19.88 0.20
C SER A 28 -5.40 18.83 0.62
N PRO A 29 -5.87 18.83 1.88
CA PRO A 29 -7.05 18.07 2.25
C PRO A 29 -8.23 18.49 1.38
N PHE A 30 -9.02 17.51 0.94
CA PHE A 30 -10.23 17.67 0.15
C PHE A 30 -11.44 17.14 0.94
N PRO A 31 -12.69 17.42 0.52
CA PRO A 31 -13.87 16.97 1.27
C PRO A 31 -13.82 15.48 1.59
N GLY A 32 -14.06 15.12 2.85
CA GLY A 32 -13.96 13.74 3.35
C GLY A 32 -12.59 13.32 3.87
N THR A 33 -11.58 14.21 3.88
CA THR A 33 -10.30 13.94 4.55
C THR A 33 -10.52 13.79 6.06
N VAL A 34 -10.15 12.64 6.61
CA VAL A 34 -10.24 12.33 8.05
C VAL A 34 -8.90 12.41 8.75
N ALA A 35 -7.78 12.32 8.02
CA ALA A 35 -6.46 12.61 8.55
C ALA A 35 -5.52 13.16 7.46
N TYR A 36 -4.63 14.07 7.87
CA TYR A 36 -3.66 14.70 6.98
C TYR A 36 -2.38 15.03 7.77
N TYR A 37 -1.32 14.29 7.51
CA TYR A 37 -0.02 14.45 8.16
C TYR A 37 1.03 14.83 7.12
N LEU A 38 1.71 15.97 7.32
CA LEU A 38 2.76 16.42 6.41
C LEU A 38 4.06 15.62 6.55
N THR A 39 4.28 15.03 7.72
CA THR A 39 5.42 14.16 8.05
C THR A 39 5.03 13.27 9.23
N GLY A 40 5.67 12.11 9.35
CA GLY A 40 5.47 11.17 10.45
C GLY A 40 5.88 9.75 10.08
N PRO A 41 6.08 8.87 11.08
CA PRO A 41 6.32 7.45 10.83
C PRO A 41 5.06 6.77 10.28
N HIS A 42 5.25 5.92 9.28
CA HIS A 42 4.18 5.13 8.68
C HIS A 42 4.71 3.74 8.32
N ALA A 43 3.99 2.71 8.77
CA ALA A 43 4.27 1.34 8.38
C ALA A 43 3.39 0.99 7.18
N ILE A 44 4.01 0.61 6.07
CA ILE A 44 3.28 0.09 4.91
C ILE A 44 2.98 -1.38 5.20
N VAL A 45 1.70 -1.76 5.11
CA VAL A 45 1.27 -3.13 5.40
C VAL A 45 1.98 -4.10 4.46
N GLY A 46 2.67 -5.09 5.02
CA GLY A 46 3.42 -6.09 4.26
C GLY A 46 4.87 -5.71 3.96
N GLU A 47 5.32 -4.50 4.30
CA GLU A 47 6.67 -4.03 4.04
C GLU A 47 7.44 -3.71 5.33
N THR A 48 8.73 -4.04 5.32
CA THR A 48 9.75 -3.48 6.23
C THR A 48 10.73 -2.66 5.37
N PRO A 49 11.23 -1.50 5.82
CA PRO A 49 11.12 -0.87 7.15
C PRO A 49 10.00 0.20 7.27
N ILE A 50 9.91 0.86 8.43
CA ILE A 50 9.05 2.05 8.64
C ILE A 50 9.54 3.19 7.75
N HIS A 51 8.60 3.85 7.07
CA HIS A 51 8.87 5.02 6.25
C HIS A 51 8.48 6.30 7.00
N TYR A 52 9.13 7.41 6.68
CA TYR A 52 8.76 8.73 7.19
C TYR A 52 8.31 9.62 6.04
N GLY A 53 7.12 10.19 6.16
CA GLY A 53 6.59 11.00 5.07
C GLY A 53 5.18 11.50 5.28
N LYS A 54 4.58 11.93 4.17
CA LYS A 54 3.26 12.53 4.13
C LYS A 54 2.20 11.45 3.98
N ASP A 55 1.13 11.57 4.77
CA ASP A 55 0.01 10.64 4.82
C ASP A 55 -1.31 11.40 4.72
N VAL A 56 -2.19 10.97 3.82
CA VAL A 56 -3.51 11.56 3.60
C VAL A 56 -4.54 10.46 3.62
N VAL A 57 -5.54 10.58 4.48
CA VAL A 57 -6.58 9.58 4.67
C VAL A 57 -7.95 10.20 4.45
N VAL A 58 -8.72 9.60 3.55
CA VAL A 58 -10.02 10.10 3.13
C VAL A 58 -11.06 9.02 3.30
N GLN A 59 -12.14 9.36 3.99
CA GLN A 59 -13.28 8.48 4.16
C GLN A 59 -14.00 8.26 2.82
N LYS A 60 -14.33 7.00 2.52
CA LYS A 60 -14.98 6.60 1.29
C LYS A 60 -16.30 5.90 1.58
N GLY A 61 -17.41 6.60 1.34
CA GLY A 61 -18.74 6.02 1.43
C GLY A 61 -19.20 5.83 2.87
N GLN A 62 -19.28 4.58 3.33
CA GLN A 62 -19.78 4.24 4.66
C GLN A 62 -18.78 4.58 5.78
N GLU A 63 -19.26 4.56 7.01
CA GLU A 63 -18.42 4.61 8.21
C GLU A 63 -17.33 3.52 8.15
N ASP A 64 -16.13 3.82 8.65
CA ASP A 64 -15.01 2.88 8.76
C ASP A 64 -14.43 2.32 7.44
N THR A 65 -14.69 2.97 6.30
CA THR A 65 -14.01 2.70 5.02
C THR A 65 -13.24 3.92 4.56
N PHE A 66 -11.96 3.77 4.24
CA PHE A 66 -11.12 4.89 3.79
C PHE A 66 -10.09 4.47 2.74
N ILE A 67 -9.62 5.47 1.99
CA ILE A 67 -8.44 5.37 1.14
C ILE A 67 -7.33 6.18 1.81
N GLN A 68 -6.14 5.60 1.83
CA GLN A 68 -4.94 6.23 2.32
C GLN A 68 -3.94 6.40 1.17
N TRP A 69 -3.33 7.57 1.10
CA TRP A 69 -2.18 7.88 0.26
C TRP A 69 -1.01 8.20 1.17
N PHE A 70 0.06 7.42 1.04
CA PHE A 70 1.30 7.67 1.76
C PHE A 70 2.43 7.88 0.76
N CYS A 71 3.27 8.90 0.97
CA CYS A 71 4.61 8.91 0.39
C CYS A 71 5.65 9.31 1.41
N GLY A 72 6.72 8.53 1.48
CA GLY A 72 7.83 8.80 2.38
C GLY A 72 9.08 8.03 2.00
N THR A 73 10.09 8.18 2.84
CA THR A 73 11.40 7.52 2.67
C THR A 73 11.74 6.74 3.91
N ALA A 74 12.41 5.61 3.75
CA ALA A 74 13.12 4.95 4.84
C ALA A 74 14.64 5.18 4.71
N GLU A 75 15.38 4.92 5.79
CA GLU A 75 16.84 5.05 5.78
C GLU A 75 17.46 4.19 4.66
N GLY A 76 18.22 4.82 3.77
CA GLY A 76 18.86 4.16 2.64
C GLY A 76 17.93 3.74 1.50
N GLN A 77 16.65 4.13 1.52
CA GLN A 77 15.68 3.84 0.47
C GLN A 77 15.23 5.11 -0.27
N ALA A 78 14.84 4.94 -1.54
CA ALA A 78 14.27 6.02 -2.33
C ALA A 78 12.88 6.42 -1.82
N LEU A 79 12.36 7.55 -2.32
CA LEU A 79 10.98 7.95 -2.08
C LEU A 79 10.04 6.85 -2.56
N HIS A 80 9.15 6.43 -1.67
CA HIS A 80 8.15 5.41 -1.93
C HIS A 80 6.76 5.98 -1.69
N CYS A 81 5.88 5.79 -2.66
CA CYS A 81 4.49 6.21 -2.63
C CYS A 81 3.58 4.99 -2.79
N THR A 82 2.56 4.86 -1.94
CA THR A 82 1.59 3.74 -1.99
C THR A 82 0.17 4.22 -1.73
N HIS A 83 -0.78 3.46 -2.26
CA HIS A 83 -2.20 3.61 -1.95
C HIS A 83 -2.71 2.37 -1.26
N SER A 84 -3.49 2.59 -0.21
CA SER A 84 -4.18 1.51 0.48
C SER A 84 -5.65 1.82 0.68
N PHE A 85 -6.45 0.77 0.51
CA PHE A 85 -7.87 0.73 0.83
C PHE A 85 -8.02 0.00 2.15
N TRP A 86 -8.75 0.61 3.06
CA TRP A 86 -9.00 0.07 4.39
C TRP A 86 -10.50 -0.05 4.60
N GLN A 87 -10.90 -1.16 5.21
CA GLN A 87 -12.26 -1.42 5.66
C GLN A 87 -12.20 -2.19 6.97
N VAL A 88 -13.11 -1.90 7.91
CA VAL A 88 -13.28 -2.79 9.07
C VAL A 88 -13.67 -4.18 8.61
N ALA A 89 -13.02 -5.19 9.19
CA ALA A 89 -13.29 -6.58 8.89
C ALA A 89 -14.74 -6.92 9.29
N ARG A 90 -15.50 -7.48 8.34
CA ARG A 90 -16.89 -7.91 8.58
C ARG A 90 -16.99 -9.13 9.48
N THR A 91 -15.92 -9.92 9.54
CA THR A 91 -15.79 -11.10 10.38
C THR A 91 -14.43 -11.03 11.09
N PRO A 92 -14.39 -11.12 12.43
CA PRO A 92 -13.14 -11.03 13.18
C PRO A 92 -12.08 -12.01 12.67
N GLY A 93 -10.86 -11.53 12.49
CA GLY A 93 -9.74 -12.33 12.00
C GLY A 93 -9.84 -12.81 10.53
N GLN A 94 -10.82 -12.34 9.75
CA GLN A 94 -11.00 -12.77 8.36
C GLN A 94 -11.08 -11.59 7.39
N CYS A 95 -10.32 -11.70 6.31
CA CYS A 95 -10.33 -10.74 5.21
C CYS A 95 -10.63 -11.41 3.87
N PRO A 96 -11.19 -10.66 2.89
CA PRO A 96 -11.35 -11.17 1.54
C PRO A 96 -10.01 -11.62 0.95
N ASN A 97 -10.05 -12.55 -0.01
CA ASN A 97 -8.84 -12.99 -0.70
C ASN A 97 -8.09 -11.80 -1.32
N GLY A 98 -6.78 -11.76 -1.13
CA GLY A 98 -5.90 -10.68 -1.60
C GLY A 98 -5.83 -9.47 -0.67
N TRP A 99 -6.54 -9.46 0.46
CA TRP A 99 -6.46 -8.43 1.48
C TRP A 99 -5.65 -8.92 2.68
N VAL A 100 -4.94 -8.01 3.34
CA VAL A 100 -4.16 -8.29 4.55
C VAL A 100 -4.95 -7.89 5.78
N LEU A 101 -4.96 -8.77 6.77
CA LEU A 101 -5.53 -8.49 8.09
C LEU A 101 -4.56 -7.63 8.92
N VAL A 102 -5.05 -6.49 9.39
CA VAL A 102 -4.44 -5.68 10.45
C VAL A 102 -5.30 -5.84 11.71
N PRO A 103 -4.91 -6.72 12.64
CA PRO A 103 -5.72 -7.02 13.81
C PRO A 103 -5.57 -5.95 14.88
N GLN A 104 -6.66 -5.72 15.63
CA GLN A 104 -6.67 -4.89 16.84
C GLN A 104 -6.02 -3.50 16.65
N ALA A 105 -6.61 -2.69 15.78
CA ALA A 105 -6.13 -1.34 15.47
C ALA A 105 -5.86 -0.50 16.74
N ASN A 106 -4.74 0.21 16.71
CA ASN A 106 -4.28 1.06 17.79
C ASN A 106 -4.26 2.53 17.31
N PRO A 107 -4.81 3.50 18.08
CA PRO A 107 -4.76 4.92 17.75
C PRO A 107 -3.35 5.48 17.48
N ALA A 108 -2.30 4.86 18.02
CA ALA A 108 -0.92 5.25 17.74
C ALA A 108 -0.50 5.02 16.27
N TRP A 109 -1.26 4.23 15.50
CA TRP A 109 -1.03 4.00 14.07
C TRP A 109 -1.78 5.01 13.19
N GLY A 110 -2.80 5.66 13.76
CA GLY A 110 -3.66 6.63 13.10
C GLY A 110 -4.86 6.94 14.01
N ASP A 111 -5.09 8.21 14.31
CA ASP A 111 -6.16 8.66 15.20
C ASP A 111 -7.58 8.46 14.62
N TYR A 112 -7.65 8.27 13.31
CA TYR A 112 -8.84 7.96 12.52
C TYR A 112 -9.24 6.48 12.59
N LEU A 113 -8.41 5.61 13.18
CA LEU A 113 -8.71 4.19 13.32
C LEU A 113 -9.57 3.92 14.55
N LYS A 114 -10.57 3.05 14.41
CA LYS A 114 -11.39 2.61 15.53
C LYS A 114 -10.59 1.67 16.43
N PRO A 115 -10.39 2.00 17.72
CA PRO A 115 -9.60 1.17 18.62
C PRO A 115 -10.13 -0.26 18.70
N ASN A 116 -9.23 -1.24 18.77
CA ASN A 116 -9.52 -2.67 18.93
C ASN A 116 -10.35 -3.30 17.78
N SER A 117 -10.49 -2.60 16.65
CA SER A 117 -11.16 -3.15 15.47
C SER A 117 -10.15 -3.83 14.54
N ASP A 118 -10.56 -4.91 13.90
CA ASP A 118 -9.78 -5.54 12.84
C ASP A 118 -10.03 -4.80 11.53
N TYR A 119 -8.98 -4.51 10.78
CA TYR A 119 -9.07 -3.93 9.45
C TYR A 119 -8.57 -4.90 8.40
N CYS A 120 -9.22 -4.89 7.24
CA CYS A 120 -8.71 -5.49 6.02
C CYS A 120 -8.13 -4.38 5.16
N VAL A 121 -6.88 -4.57 4.74
CA VAL A 121 -6.11 -3.62 3.95
C VAL A 121 -5.76 -4.22 2.61
N PHE A 122 -6.04 -3.49 1.54
CA PHE A 122 -5.58 -3.80 0.20
C PHE A 122 -4.71 -2.64 -0.29
N SER A 123 -3.50 -2.94 -0.75
CA SER A 123 -2.58 -1.95 -1.30
C SER A 123 -2.08 -2.44 -2.65
N ASP A 124 -1.81 -1.48 -3.53
CA ASP A 124 -1.19 -1.70 -4.84
C ASP A 124 0.16 -2.43 -4.75
N ASN A 125 0.90 -2.25 -3.65
CA ASN A 125 2.20 -2.89 -3.43
C ASN A 125 2.13 -4.34 -2.92
N LEU A 126 0.96 -4.80 -2.45
CA LEU A 126 0.79 -6.17 -1.92
C LEU A 126 0.85 -7.25 -3.01
N ALA A 127 0.77 -6.87 -4.29
CA ALA A 127 0.99 -7.81 -5.39
C ALA A 127 2.47 -8.28 -5.50
N SER A 128 3.38 -7.67 -4.74
CA SER A 128 4.83 -7.93 -4.79
C SER A 128 5.49 -8.28 -3.44
N ALA A 129 4.77 -8.22 -2.32
CA ALA A 129 5.35 -8.46 -0.99
C ALA A 129 4.65 -9.63 -0.28
N GLU A 130 5.43 -10.66 0.08
CA GLU A 130 4.99 -11.69 1.03
C GLU A 130 4.56 -11.02 2.34
N VAL A 131 3.30 -11.26 2.73
CA VAL A 131 2.59 -10.58 3.83
C VAL A 131 3.35 -10.71 5.15
N SER A 132 4.09 -9.66 5.52
CA SER A 132 4.71 -9.51 6.83
C SER A 132 3.96 -8.43 7.63
N VAL A 133 3.04 -8.83 8.51
CA VAL A 133 2.37 -7.91 9.43
C VAL A 133 3.37 -7.52 10.52
N ILE A 134 3.96 -6.33 10.44
CA ILE A 134 4.86 -5.82 11.49
C ILE A 134 4.02 -5.46 12.71
N ARG A 135 4.23 -6.19 13.81
CA ARG A 135 3.87 -5.73 15.15
C ARG A 135 4.89 -4.67 15.57
N LEU A 136 4.47 -3.42 15.70
CA LEU A 136 5.27 -2.39 16.37
C LEU A 136 5.50 -2.85 17.83
N ARG A 137 6.71 -3.31 18.15
CA ARG A 137 7.12 -3.55 19.53
C ARG A 137 7.43 -2.19 20.18
N ARG A 138 6.96 -2.05 21.42
CA ARG A 138 7.20 -0.92 22.32
C ARG A 138 8.68 -0.64 22.50
#